data_AF-A0A6H9KAP6-F1
#
_entry.id   AF-A0A6H9KAP6-F1
#
_cell.length_a   1.000
_cell.length_b   1.000
_cell.length_c   1.000
_cell.angle_alpha   90.00
_cell.angle_beta   90.00
_cell.angle_gamma   90.00
#
_symmetry.space_group_name_H-M   'P 1'
#
loop_
_entity.id
_entity.type
_entity.pdbx_description
1 polymer ?
#
loop_
_entity_poly.entity_id
_entity_poly.type
_entity_poly.pdbx_seq_one_letter_code
_entity_poly.pdbx_strand_id
1 'polypeptide(L)' 'MFGLGVPELLVIGFIVFLIFGGKKLPELMGGLGKGIKEFKKASKDVQDELKLDEPASPPTQKQEETKS' A
#
# COMPACT_ATOMS: atom_id res chain seq x y z
N MET A 1 15.08 -28.20 -0.58
CA MET A 1 15.85 -27.16 0.12
C MET A 1 16.14 -26.00 -0.83
N PHE A 2 15.13 -25.23 -1.23
CA PHE A 2 15.29 -23.96 -1.95
C PHE A 2 14.00 -23.17 -1.71
N GLY A 3 13.93 -22.49 -0.57
CA GLY A 3 12.91 -21.48 -0.34
C GLY A 3 13.43 -20.18 -0.91
N LEU A 4 12.61 -19.45 -1.66
CA LEU A 4 12.89 -18.06 -2.02
C LEU A 4 12.92 -17.25 -0.73
N GLY A 5 14.10 -17.16 -0.12
CA GLY A 5 14.33 -16.38 1.06
C GLY A 5 14.51 -14.91 0.72
N VAL A 6 14.53 -14.09 1.77
CA VAL A 6 14.94 -12.68 1.67
C VAL A 6 16.31 -12.52 0.98
N PRO A 7 17.32 -13.38 1.22
CA PRO A 7 18.62 -13.27 0.54
C PRO A 7 18.52 -13.42 -0.98
N GLU A 8 17.81 -14.43 -1.48
CA GLU A 8 17.63 -14.67 -2.91
C GLU A 8 16.87 -13.53 -3.58
N LEU A 9 15.81 -13.02 -2.92
CA LEU A 9 15.06 -11.86 -3.39
C LEU A 9 15.92 -10.60 -3.48
N LEU A 10 16.83 -10.39 -2.51
CA LEU A 10 17.78 -9.28 -2.53
C LEU A 10 18.75 -9.39 -3.72
N VAL A 11 19.28 -10.58 -4.00
CA VAL A 11 20.19 -10.79 -5.15
C VAL A 11 19.46 -10.54 -6.47
N ILE A 12 18.25 -11.07 -6.63
CA ILE A 12 17.42 -10.82 -7.83
C ILE A 12 17.10 -9.32 -7.95
N GLY A 13 16.69 -8.69 -6.84
CA GLY A 13 16.43 -7.26 -6.79
C GLY A 13 17.66 -6.42 -7.15
N PHE A 14 18.86 -6.85 -6.75
CA PHE A 14 20.11 -6.18 -7.10
C PHE A 14 20.43 -6.30 -8.59
N ILE A 15 20.23 -7.47 -9.21
CA ILE A 15 20.41 -7.64 -10.67
C ILE A 15 19.44 -6.76 -11.44
N VAL A 16 18.16 -6.76 -11.05
CA VAL A 16 17.14 -5.88 -11.63
C VAL A 16 17.55 -4.41 -11.44
N PHE A 17 18.03 -4.04 -10.25
CA PHE A 17 18.52 -2.69 -9.97
C PHE A 17 19.71 -2.29 -10.84
N LEU A 18 20.62 -3.20 -11.19
CA LEU A 18 21.72 -2.91 -12.11
C LEU A 18 21.22 -2.67 -13.55
N ILE A 19 20.21 -3.41 -14.01
CA ILE A 19 19.64 -3.25 -15.35
C ILE A 19 18.84 -1.95 -15.47
N PHE A 20 17.96 -1.68 -14.50
CA PHE A 20 17.08 -0.51 -14.52
C PHE A 20 17.77 0.75 -13.96
N GLY A 21 18.80 0.58 -13.12
CA GLY A 21 19.49 1.64 -12.41
C GLY A 21 18.72 2.18 -11.20
N GLY A 22 19.45 2.71 -10.22
CA GLY A 22 18.86 3.20 -8.97
C GLY A 22 17.98 4.44 -9.08
N LYS A 23 17.95 5.10 -10.23
CA LYS A 23 17.06 6.24 -10.49
C LYS A 23 15.68 5.82 -10.98
N LYS A 24 15.57 4.71 -11.73
CA LYS A 24 14.31 4.28 -12.35
C LYS A 24 13.37 3.58 -11.39
N LEU A 25 13.88 2.78 -10.46
CA LEU A 25 13.07 2.12 -9.45
C LEU A 25 12.26 3.10 -8.56
N PRO A 26 12.85 4.15 -7.96
CA PRO A 26 12.10 5.13 -7.17
C PRO A 26 11.20 6.03 -8.02
N GLU A 27 11.59 6.34 -9.26
CA GLU A 27 10.76 7.10 -10.20
C GLU A 27 9.46 6.36 -10.54
N LEU A 28 9.55 5.05 -10.84
CA LEU A 28 8.42 4.17 -11.10
C LEU A 28 7.57 3.93 -9.84
N MET A 29 8.20 3.64 -8.70
CA MET A 29 7.50 3.46 -7.42
C MET A 29 6.76 4.72 -6.98
N GLY A 30 7.34 5.90 -7.20
CA GLY A 30 6.71 7.18 -6.91
C GLY A 30 5.44 7.41 -7.76
N GLY A 31 5.50 7.10 -9.05
CA GLY A 31 4.34 7.17 -9.94
C GLY A 31 3.24 6.17 -9.57
N LEU A 32 3.61 4.90 -9.39
CA LEU A 32 2.70 3.83 -8.99
C LEU A 32 2.05 4.12 -7.63
N GLY A 33 2.84 4.58 -6.65
CA GLY A 33 2.37 4.87 -5.31
C GLY A 33 1.35 6.02 -5.28
N LYS A 34 1.55 7.05 -6.10
CA LYS A 34 0.55 8.13 -6.27
C LYS A 34 -0.74 7.59 -6.90
N GLY A 35 -0.63 6.78 -7.96
CA GLY A 35 -1.79 6.15 -8.60
C GLY A 35 -2.59 5.25 -7.66
N ILE A 36 -1.92 4.40 -6.88
CA ILE A 36 -2.58 3.55 -5.86
C ILE A 36 -3.25 4.41 -4.78
N LYS A 37 -2.60 5.50 -4.33
CA LYS A 37 -3.16 6.40 -3.32
C LYS A 37 -4.42 7.11 -3.82
N GLU A 38 -4.40 7.62 -5.05
CA GLU A 38 -5.56 8.26 -5.68
C GLU A 38 -6.67 7.26 -5.93
N PHE A 39 -6.34 6.07 -6.44
CA PHE A 39 -7.31 4.98 -6.63
C PHE A 39 -7.97 4.59 -5.30
N LYS A 40 -7.20 4.43 -4.23
CA LYS A 40 -7.73 4.11 -2.90
C LYS A 40 -8.61 5.22 -2.34
N LYS A 41 -8.27 6.49 -2.59
CA LYS A 41 -9.08 7.63 -2.17
C LYS A 41 -10.42 7.68 -2.93
N ALA A 42 -10.38 7.59 -4.25
CA ALA A 42 -11.58 7.57 -5.09
C ALA A 42 -12.48 6.38 -4.75
N SER A 43 -11.90 5.19 -4.57
CA SER A 43 -12.65 4.00 -4.18
C SER A 43 -13.31 4.13 -2.80
N LYS A 44 -12.70 4.89 -1.89
CA LYS A 44 -13.27 5.17 -0.56
C LYS A 44 -14.38 6.22 -0.62
N ASP A 45 -14.21 7.29 -1.40
CA ASP A 45 -15.26 8.30 -1.59
C ASP A 45 -16.51 7.67 -2.22
N VAL A 46 -16.34 6.81 -3.24
CA VAL A 46 -17.46 6.05 -3.85
C VAL A 46 -18.11 5.11 -2.84
N GLN A 47 -17.32 4.42 -2.00
CA GLN A 47 -17.87 3.56 -0.96
C GLN A 47 -18.66 4.35 0.09
N ASP A 48 -18.22 5.56 0.42
CA ASP A 48 -18.87 6.43 1.40
C ASP A 48 -20.14 7.09 0.81
N GLU A 49 -20.17 7.40 -0.49
CA GLU A 49 -21.38 7.86 -1.21
C GLU A 49 -22.44 6.76 -1.37
N LEU A 50 -22.02 5.52 -1.65
CA LEU A 50 -22.94 4.37 -1.78
C LEU A 50 -23.52 3.89 -0.44
N LYS A 51 -22.99 4.36 0.69
CA LYS A 51 -23.48 4.03 2.05
C LYS A 51 -24.59 4.98 2.55
N LEU A 52 -25.05 5.92 1.74
CA LEU A 52 -26.04 6.92 2.15
C LEU A 52 -27.49 6.40 2.27
N ASP A 53 -27.76 5.12 2.03
CA ASP A 53 -29.09 4.49 2.16
C ASP A 53 -29.26 3.58 3.40
N GLU A 54 -28.35 3.58 4.38
CA GLU A 54 -28.53 2.85 5.65
C GLU A 54 -28.42 3.79 6.87
N PRO A 55 -29.43 3.85 7.77
CA PRO A 55 -29.37 4.71 8.94
C PRO A 55 -28.30 4.21 9.91
N ALA A 56 -27.28 5.05 10.10
CA ALA A 56 -26.39 5.15 11.25
C ALA A 56 -26.13 3.86 12.06
N SER A 57 -24.95 3.28 11.88
CA SER A 57 -24.26 2.50 12.92
C SER A 57 -22.84 3.08 13.14
N PRO A 58 -22.41 3.20 14.41
CA PRO A 58 -21.47 4.21 14.92
C PRO A 58 -20.01 4.03 14.47
N PRO A 59 -19.16 5.07 14.61
CA PRO A 59 -17.73 4.94 14.36
C PRO A 59 -17.16 3.93 15.34
N THR A 60 -16.70 2.78 14.85
CA THR A 60 -15.84 1.89 15.63
C THR A 60 -14.51 2.59 15.86
N GLN A 61 -14.49 3.38 16.93
CA GLN A 61 -13.32 3.52 17.79
C GLN A 61 -12.83 2.12 18.16
N LYS A 62 -11.59 1.82 17.79
CA LYS A 62 -10.71 0.96 18.59
C LYS A 62 -9.74 1.94 19.27
N GLN A 63 -10.20 2.56 20.35
CA GLN A 63 -9.80 2.24 21.73
C GLN A 63 -8.29 2.27 21.92
N GLU A 64 -7.86 3.43 22.39
CA GLU A 64 -6.77 3.64 23.33
C GLU A 64 -7.08 2.93 24.66
N GLU A 65 -6.16 2.11 25.16
CA GLU A 65 -5.96 1.70 26.56
C GLU A 65 -4.57 1.02 26.57
N THR A 66 -3.57 1.39 27.35
CA THR A 66 -3.57 1.87 28.72
C THR A 66 -2.38 2.79 29.00
N LYS A 67 -2.70 3.88 29.68
CA LYS A 67 -1.84 4.60 30.63
C LYS A 67 -1.33 3.64 31.72
N SER A 68 -0.05 3.72 32.05
CA SER A 68 0.47 3.60 33.43
C SER A 68 1.74 4.41 33.54
#